data_AF-A0A9D8BAH3-F1
#
_entry.id   AF-A0A9D8BAH3-F1
#
_cell.length_a   1.000
_cell.length_b   1.000
_cell.length_c   1.000
_cell.angle_alpha   90.00
_cell.angle_beta   90.00
_cell.angle_gamma   90.00
#
_symmetry.space_group_name_H-M   'P 1'
#
loop_
_entity.id
_entity.type
_entity.pdbx_description
1 polymer ?
#
loop_
_entity_poly.entity_id
_entity_poly.type
_entity_poly.pdbx_seq_one_letter_code
_entity_poly.pdbx_strand_id
1 'polypeptide(L)'
;MTTQDKTQLVAYCGLFCGACGSYRRGRCKGCKNGGGFSRCGVRKCATERKYLSCAECTEYPECRKLNNFVSKMFAIVFRSNRKGNLQEIQKMGIEKWAEERAASGKK
;
A
#
# COMPACT_ATOMS: atom_id res chain seq x y z
N MET A 1 -5.84 18.66 -1.36
CA MET A 1 -5.92 17.33 -0.73
C MET A 1 -5.56 17.45 0.72
N THR A 2 -6.46 17.04 1.59
CA THR A 2 -6.25 16.92 3.04
C THR A 2 -5.30 15.74 3.35
N THR A 3 -4.80 15.66 4.58
CA THR A 3 -4.00 14.50 5.04
C THR A 3 -4.82 13.21 4.98
N GLN A 4 -6.12 13.27 5.27
CA GLN A 4 -7.04 12.14 5.12
C GLN A 4 -7.14 11.67 3.67
N ASP A 5 -7.18 12.57 2.69
CA ASP A 5 -7.17 12.18 1.27
C ASP A 5 -5.87 11.44 0.89
N LYS A 6 -4.73 11.85 1.46
CA LYS A 6 -3.42 11.25 1.17
C LYS A 6 -3.31 9.84 1.75
N THR A 7 -3.84 9.59 2.95
CA THR A 7 -3.85 8.23 3.52
C THR A 7 -4.72 7.26 2.73
N GLN A 8 -5.74 7.75 2.00
CA GLN A 8 -6.52 6.91 1.09
C GLN A 8 -5.71 6.43 -0.13
N LEU A 9 -4.64 7.13 -0.48
CA LEU A 9 -3.72 6.71 -1.55
C LEU A 9 -2.69 5.68 -1.09
N VAL A 10 -2.56 5.42 0.21
CA VAL A 10 -1.71 4.35 0.73
C VAL A 10 -2.41 3.00 0.51
N ALA A 11 -1.82 2.14 -0.30
CA ALA A 11 -2.29 0.77 -0.47
C ALA A 11 -2.00 -0.05 0.78
N TYR A 12 -2.84 -1.05 1.06
CA TYR A 12 -2.68 -1.91 2.24
C TYR A 12 -1.29 -2.56 2.33
N CYS A 13 -0.70 -2.93 1.20
CA CYS A 13 0.63 -3.56 1.15
C CYS A 13 1.82 -2.57 1.21
N GLY A 14 1.58 -1.29 1.51
CA GLY A 14 2.62 -0.26 1.64
C GLY A 14 3.04 0.41 0.33
N LEU A 15 2.32 0.22 -0.77
CA LEU A 15 2.56 0.99 -2.01
C LEU A 15 1.83 2.32 -1.97
N PHE A 16 2.35 3.34 -2.67
CA PHE A 16 1.66 4.62 -2.80
C PHE A 16 0.95 4.78 -4.15
N CYS A 17 -0.38 4.78 -4.15
CA CYS A 17 -1.21 4.94 -5.36
C CYS A 17 -0.99 6.31 -6.02
N GLY A 18 -0.69 7.36 -5.23
CA GLY A 18 -0.41 8.70 -5.76
C GLY A 18 0.81 8.75 -6.69
N ALA A 19 1.75 7.82 -6.54
CA ALA A 19 2.91 7.66 -7.43
C ALA A 19 2.69 6.61 -8.56
N CYS A 20 1.53 5.95 -8.60
CA CYS A 20 1.22 4.94 -9.59
C CYS A 20 0.77 5.57 -10.92
N GLY A 21 1.51 5.32 -12.00
CA GLY A 21 1.18 5.86 -13.33
C GLY A 21 -0.16 5.39 -13.90
N SER A 22 -0.68 4.23 -13.51
CA SER A 22 -2.01 3.78 -13.94
C SER A 22 -3.13 4.49 -13.16
N TYR A 23 -2.93 4.76 -11.87
CA TYR A 23 -3.85 5.56 -11.06
C TYR A 23 -3.92 7.00 -11.56
N ARG A 24 -2.76 7.65 -11.76
CA ARG A 24 -2.69 9.04 -12.25
C ARG A 24 -3.31 9.25 -13.63
N ARG A 25 -3.34 8.21 -14.48
CA ARG A 25 -3.98 8.23 -15.81
C ARG A 25 -5.45 7.81 -15.78
N GLY A 26 -6.07 7.64 -14.61
CA GLY A 26 -7.47 7.24 -14.48
C GLY A 26 -7.78 5.78 -14.86
N ARG A 27 -6.78 4.97 -15.19
CA ARG A 27 -6.96 3.56 -15.60
C ARG A 27 -7.08 2.59 -14.41
N CYS A 28 -6.88 3.08 -13.19
CA CYS A 28 -6.96 2.30 -11.96
C CYS A 28 -7.62 3.17 -10.88
N LYS A 29 -8.58 2.59 -10.15
CA LYS A 29 -9.32 3.29 -9.08
C LYS A 29 -8.54 3.47 -7.77
N GLY A 30 -7.36 2.85 -7.66
CA GLY A 30 -6.55 2.84 -6.43
C GLY A 30 -6.90 1.66 -5.52
N CYS A 31 -5.98 1.29 -4.63
CA CYS A 31 -6.07 0.03 -3.86
C CYS A 31 -7.36 -0.07 -3.03
N LYS A 32 -7.68 0.99 -2.26
CA LYS A 32 -8.85 1.04 -1.38
C LYS A 32 -10.19 1.09 -2.12
N ASN A 33 -10.18 1.47 -3.41
CA ASN A 33 -11.36 1.49 -4.28
C ASN A 33 -11.39 0.30 -5.27
N GLY A 34 -10.77 -0.83 -4.91
CA GLY A 34 -10.81 -2.05 -5.73
C GLY A 34 -9.85 -2.08 -6.93
N GLY A 35 -9.02 -1.05 -7.12
CA GLY A 35 -8.01 -1.01 -8.19
C GLY A 35 -6.86 -2.02 -8.02
N GLY A 36 -6.09 -2.22 -9.09
CA GLY A 36 -5.03 -3.23 -9.14
C GLY A 36 -5.58 -4.63 -9.41
N PHE A 37 -4.98 -5.67 -8.82
CA PHE A 37 -5.45 -7.04 -9.00
C PHE A 37 -6.84 -7.23 -8.37
N SER A 38 -7.83 -7.69 -9.14
CA SER A 38 -9.23 -7.79 -8.72
C SER A 38 -9.42 -8.72 -7.51
N ARG A 39 -8.75 -9.87 -7.50
CA ARG A 39 -8.83 -10.88 -6.43
C ARG A 39 -7.65 -10.80 -5.43
N CYS A 40 -7.28 -9.59 -5.02
CA CYS A 40 -6.18 -9.38 -4.07
C CYS A 40 -6.53 -9.86 -2.66
N GLY A 41 -5.96 -10.99 -2.24
CA GLY A 41 -6.16 -11.56 -0.90
C GLY A 41 -5.64 -10.68 0.24
N VAL A 42 -4.57 -9.90 0.02
CA VAL A 42 -4.05 -8.94 1.02
C VAL A 42 -5.09 -7.85 1.29
N ARG A 43 -5.70 -7.30 0.23
CA ARG A 43 -6.76 -6.30 0.36
C ARG A 43 -7.93 -6.86 1.15
N LYS A 44 -8.44 -8.03 0.75
CA LYS A 44 -9.55 -8.69 1.45
C LYS A 44 -9.26 -8.83 2.95
N CYS A 45 -8.08 -9.36 3.28
CA CYS A 45 -7.67 -9.53 4.67
C CYS A 45 -7.55 -8.22 5.45
N ALA A 46 -6.96 -7.17 4.86
CA ALA A 46 -6.78 -5.88 5.51
C ALA A 46 -8.13 -5.18 5.73
N THR A 47 -9.04 -5.26 4.76
CA THR A 47 -10.41 -4.73 4.89
C THR A 47 -11.19 -5.44 6.01
N GLU A 48 -11.15 -6.77 6.07
CA GLU A 48 -11.80 -7.55 7.14
C GLU A 48 -11.27 -7.17 8.54
N ARG A 49 -9.97 -6.91 8.64
CA ARG A 49 -9.31 -6.47 9.88
C ARG A 49 -9.42 -4.97 10.15
N LYS A 50 -10.07 -4.22 9.27
CA LYS A 50 -10.22 -2.75 9.33
C LYS A 50 -8.88 -2.01 9.44
N TYR A 51 -7.82 -2.57 8.87
CA TYR A 51 -6.53 -1.90 8.82
C TYR A 51 -6.57 -0.76 7.81
N LEU A 52 -5.84 0.31 8.09
CA LEU A 52 -5.46 1.34 7.12
C LEU A 52 -4.27 0.88 6.28
N SER A 53 -3.39 0.06 6.86
CA SER A 53 -2.21 -0.52 6.21
C SER A 53 -1.82 -1.83 6.89
N CYS A 54 -1.20 -2.76 6.15
CA CYS A 54 -0.62 -3.96 6.75
C CYS A 54 0.53 -3.67 7.73
N ALA A 55 0.94 -2.41 7.88
CA ALA A 55 1.84 -1.97 8.95
C ALA A 55 1.23 -2.21 10.36
N GLU A 56 -0.10 -2.22 10.45
CA GLU A 56 -0.85 -2.53 11.69
C GLU A 56 -1.01 -4.03 11.92
N CYS A 57 -0.55 -4.87 10.99
CA CYS A 57 -0.67 -6.31 11.11
C CYS A 57 0.28 -6.82 12.20
N THR A 58 -0.28 -7.41 13.25
CA THR A 58 0.49 -8.01 14.36
C THR A 58 1.33 -9.21 13.95
N GLU A 59 1.02 -9.83 12.81
CA GLU A 59 1.80 -10.94 12.24
C GLU A 59 2.95 -10.45 11.34
N TYR A 60 3.06 -9.16 11.06
CA TYR A 60 4.17 -8.61 10.29
C TYR A 60 5.46 -8.61 11.15
N PRO A 61 6.63 -9.03 10.61
CA PRO A 61 6.96 -9.23 9.20
C PRO A 61 6.67 -10.62 8.62
N GLU A 62 6.18 -11.58 9.40
CA GLU A 62 6.04 -13.00 8.99
C GLU A 62 4.68 -13.33 8.35
N CYS A 63 3.79 -12.35 8.20
CA CYS A 63 2.44 -12.53 7.67
C CYS A 63 2.44 -13.23 6.29
N ARG A 64 2.02 -14.50 6.26
CA ARG A 64 2.01 -15.34 5.04
C ARG A 64 1.08 -14.78 3.96
N LYS A 65 0.00 -14.10 4.36
CA LYS A 65 -0.93 -13.45 3.41
C LYS A 65 -0.25 -12.30 2.67
N LEU A 66 0.59 -11.52 3.35
CA LEU A 66 1.34 -10.43 2.75
C LEU A 66 2.59 -10.91 2.00
N ASN A 67 3.24 -11.96 2.49
CA ASN A 67 4.48 -12.54 1.94
C ASN A 67 4.22 -13.75 1.04
N ASN A 68 3.18 -13.70 0.22
CA ASN A 68 2.90 -14.77 -0.75
C ASN A 68 3.80 -14.67 -2.00
N PHE A 69 3.85 -15.74 -2.80
CA PHE A 69 4.68 -15.80 -4.01
C PHE A 69 4.37 -14.67 -5.01
N VAL A 70 3.08 -14.40 -5.22
CA VAL A 70 2.60 -13.31 -6.09
C VAL A 70 3.17 -11.97 -5.63
N SER A 71 3.10 -11.70 -4.33
CA SER A 71 3.63 -10.49 -3.70
C SER A 71 5.14 -10.30 -3.98
N LYS A 72 5.93 -11.38 -3.91
CA LYS A 72 7.36 -11.35 -4.24
C LYS A 72 7.62 -11.05 -5.72
N MET A 73 6.84 -11.67 -6.62
CA MET A 73 6.91 -11.39 -8.06
C MET A 73 6.58 -9.93 -8.40
N PHE A 74 5.50 -9.39 -7.82
CA PHE A 74 5.14 -7.97 -8.01
C PHE A 74 6.23 -7.02 -7.47
N ALA A 75 6.92 -7.37 -6.38
CA ALA A 75 7.99 -6.52 -5.87
C ALA A 75 9.15 -6.37 -6.88
N ILE A 76 9.49 -7.44 -7.60
CA ILE A 76 10.54 -7.45 -8.63
C ILE A 76 10.07 -6.68 -9.87
N VAL A 77 8.88 -7.00 -10.40
CA VAL A 77 8.34 -6.38 -11.63
C VAL A 77 8.16 -4.87 -11.47
N PHE A 78 7.64 -4.43 -10.31
CA PHE A 78 7.36 -3.02 -10.08
C PHE A 78 8.51 -2.27 -9.39
N ARG A 79 9.64 -2.94 -9.13
CA ARG A 79 10.80 -2.42 -8.36
C ARG A 79 10.36 -1.68 -7.09
N SER A 80 9.40 -2.28 -6.37
CA SER A 80 8.73 -1.61 -5.26
C SER A 80 9.26 -2.07 -3.91
N ASN A 81 9.52 -1.13 -3.00
CA ASN A 81 10.00 -1.43 -1.64
C ASN A 81 8.85 -1.57 -0.63
N ARG A 82 7.97 -2.56 -0.83
CA ARG A 82 6.81 -2.77 0.07
C ARG A 82 7.21 -2.98 1.53
N LYS A 83 8.24 -3.80 1.77
CA LYS A 83 8.74 -4.08 3.14
C LYS A 83 9.24 -2.82 3.82
N GLY A 84 10.11 -2.06 3.14
CA GLY A 84 10.64 -0.80 3.67
C GLY A 84 9.54 0.23 3.91
N ASN A 85 8.59 0.37 2.97
CA ASN A 85 7.47 1.28 3.13
C ASN A 85 6.59 0.91 4.36
N LEU A 86 6.29 -0.37 4.56
CA LEU A 86 5.54 -0.81 5.75
C LEU A 86 6.32 -0.55 7.05
N GLN A 87 7.63 -0.76 7.05
CA GLN A 87 8.49 -0.45 8.21
C GLN A 87 8.55 1.05 8.49
N GLU A 88 8.60 1.90 7.46
CA GLU A 88 8.53 3.35 7.64
C GLU A 88 7.18 3.76 8.22
N ILE A 89 6.07 3.23 7.69
CA ILE A 89 4.71 3.49 8.22
C ILE A 89 4.62 3.07 9.70
N GLN A 90 5.19 1.92 10.08
CA GLN A 90 5.25 1.50 11.49
C GLN A 90 6.02 2.48 12.38
N LYS A 91 7.11 3.08 11.86
CA LYS A 91 7.97 3.99 12.63
C LYS A 91 7.40 5.40 12.76
N MET A 92 6.79 5.93 11.71
CA MET A 92 6.44 7.36 11.63
C MET A 92 4.94 7.63 11.56
N GLY A 93 4.12 6.59 11.43
CA GLY A 93 2.68 6.71 11.22
C GLY A 93 2.30 6.90 9.74
N ILE A 94 1.10 6.45 9.40
CA ILE A 94 0.60 6.45 8.01
C ILE A 94 0.37 7.85 7.45
N GLU A 95 -0.03 8.81 8.29
CA GLU A 95 -0.31 10.18 7.89
C GLU A 95 0.96 10.88 7.43
N LYS A 96 1.97 10.94 8.29
CA LYS A 96 3.27 11.55 7.97
C LYS A 96 3.91 10.86 6.76
N TRP A 97 3.84 9.53 6.70
CA TRP A 97 4.36 8.79 5.55
C TRP A 97 3.65 9.16 4.24
N ALA A 98 2.31 9.25 4.26
CA ALA A 98 1.52 9.61 3.08
C ALA A 98 1.83 11.02 2.57
N GLU A 99 2.11 11.97 3.47
CA GLU A 99 2.53 13.33 3.11
C GLU A 99 3.88 13.36 2.41
N GLU A 100 4.88 12.68 2.96
CA GLU A 100 6.21 12.59 2.37
C GLU A 100 6.19 11.89 1.00
N ARG A 101 5.35 10.87 0.83
CA ARG A 101 5.17 10.19 -0.46
C ARG A 101 4.42 11.05 -1.48
N ALA A 102 3.42 11.81 -1.05
CA ALA A 102 2.73 12.76 -1.93
C ALA A 102 3.68 13.85 -2.44
N ALA A 103 4.61 14.33 -1.61
CA ALA A 103 5.59 15.34 -1.98
C ALA A 103 6.71 14.81 -2.88
N SER A 104 7.21 13.59 -2.61
CA SER A 104 8.38 13.03 -3.31
C SER A 104 8.08 12.29 -4.62
N GLY A 105 6.83 11.84 -4.83
CA GLY A 105 6.43 11.08 -6.02
C GLY A 105 7.06 9.67 -6.10
N LYS A 106 7.69 9.18 -5.03
CA LYS A 106 8.29 7.84 -4.94
C LYS A 106 7.20 6.77 -4.72
N LYS A 107 7.40 5.59 -5.31
CA LYS A 107 6.44 4.46 -5.32
C LYS A 107 6.54 3.58 -4.07
#